data_AF-A0A1V2AX50-F1
#
_entry.id   AF-A0A1V2AX50-F1
#
_cell.length_a   1.000
_cell.length_b   1.000
_cell.length_c   1.000
_cell.angle_alpha   90.00
_cell.angle_beta   90.00
_cell.angle_gamma   90.00
#
_symmetry.space_group_name_H-M   'P 1'
#
loop_
_entity.id
_entity.type
_entity.pdbx_description
1 polymer ?
#
loop_
_entity_poly.entity_id
_entity_poly.type
_entity_poly.pdbx_seq_one_letter_code
_entity_poly.pdbx_strand_id
1 'polypeptide(L)'
;MKKRIGPVIGILIILILFIAYWFYNNSYVLLKPVLTKPTGEPIIVGYTDEMIKNFPDVLKHYNVEYKINDSGHFLIKAKYMRDRDYILSITECALDSNMMHEIRKLN
;
A
#
# COMPACT_ATOMS: atom_id res chain seq x y z
N MET A 1 -12.16 -47.39 -12.59
CA MET A 1 -11.95 -46.25 -11.65
C MET A 1 -11.65 -44.94 -12.38
N LYS A 2 -12.42 -44.58 -13.42
CA LYS A 2 -12.35 -43.25 -14.04
C LYS A 2 -13.51 -42.41 -13.47
N LYS A 3 -13.28 -41.12 -13.20
CA LYS A 3 -14.28 -40.09 -12.78
C LYS A 3 -14.40 -39.72 -11.29
N ARG A 4 -13.27 -39.59 -10.56
CA ARG A 4 -13.24 -38.73 -9.34
C ARG A 4 -12.16 -37.64 -9.37
N ILE A 5 -11.54 -37.42 -10.52
CA ILE A 5 -10.45 -36.44 -10.66
C ILE A 5 -11.00 -35.00 -10.75
N GLY A 6 -12.15 -34.80 -11.40
CA GLY A 6 -12.77 -33.47 -11.55
C GLY A 6 -13.06 -32.74 -10.24
N PRO A 7 -13.75 -33.37 -9.25
CA PRO A 7 -14.00 -32.74 -7.96
C PRO A 7 -12.72 -32.42 -7.18
N VAL A 8 -11.71 -33.30 -7.27
CA VAL A 8 -10.41 -33.11 -6.62
C VAL A 8 -9.66 -31.91 -7.22
N ILE A 9 -9.67 -31.76 -8.54
CA ILE A 9 -9.11 -30.59 -9.23
C ILE A 9 -9.85 -29.30 -8.81
N GLY A 10 -11.18 -29.34 -8.74
CA GLY A 10 -11.99 -28.19 -8.31
C GLY A 10 -11.63 -27.71 -6.91
N ILE A 11 -11.49 -28.64 -5.95
CA ILE A 11 -11.06 -28.33 -4.58
C ILE A 11 -9.66 -27.73 -4.58
N LEU A 12 -8.72 -28.31 -5.33
CA LEU A 12 -7.35 -27.80 -5.47
C LEU A 12 -7.31 -26.35 -5.98
N ILE A 13 -8.10 -26.03 -7.01
CA ILE A 13 -8.20 -24.66 -7.55
C ILE A 13 -8.71 -23.68 -6.49
N ILE A 14 -9.78 -24.03 -5.78
CA ILE A 14 -10.34 -23.18 -4.72
C ILE A 14 -9.29 -22.95 -3.61
N LEU A 15 -8.57 -24.00 -3.22
CA LEU A 15 -7.55 -23.94 -2.18
C LEU A 15 -6.37 -23.06 -2.60
N ILE A 16 -5.92 -23.15 -3.86
CA ILE A 16 -4.89 -22.27 -4.43
C ILE A 16 -5.39 -20.81 -4.48
N LEU A 17 -6.62 -20.56 -4.91
CA LEU A 17 -7.19 -19.21 -4.94
C LEU A 17 -7.30 -18.61 -3.54
N PHE A 18 -7.70 -19.41 -2.55
CA PHE A 18 -7.79 -18.96 -1.16
C PHE A 18 -6.41 -18.61 -0.60
N ILE A 19 -5.41 -19.47 -0.82
CA ILE A 19 -4.02 -19.20 -0.44
C ILE A 19 -3.52 -17.92 -1.13
N ALA A 20 -3.72 -17.78 -2.44
CA ALA A 20 -3.31 -16.60 -3.20
C ALA A 20 -3.98 -15.32 -2.69
N TYR A 21 -5.28 -15.38 -2.40
CA TYR A 21 -6.03 -14.27 -1.82
C TYR A 21 -5.53 -13.89 -0.43
N TRP A 22 -5.26 -14.88 0.41
CA TRP A 22 -4.72 -14.67 1.75
C TRP A 22 -3.31 -14.07 1.70
N PHE A 23 -2.44 -14.57 0.81
CA PHE A 23 -1.13 -13.98 0.56
C PHE A 23 -1.25 -12.55 0.04
N TYR A 24 -2.14 -12.28 -0.91
CA TYR A 24 -2.34 -10.93 -1.45
C TYR A 24 -2.74 -9.93 -0.37
N ASN A 25 -3.64 -10.31 0.54
CA ASN A 25 -4.08 -9.43 1.63
C ASN A 25 -3.04 -9.25 2.74
N ASN A 26 -2.13 -10.21 2.93
CA ASN A 26 -1.14 -10.17 4.01
C ASN A 26 0.25 -9.75 3.56
N SER A 27 0.51 -9.72 2.25
CA SER A 27 1.79 -9.32 1.69
C SER A 27 2.01 -7.81 1.81
N TYR A 28 3.26 -7.45 2.03
CA TYR A 28 3.73 -6.09 2.03
C TYR A 28 4.48 -5.81 0.72
N VAL A 29 4.23 -4.65 0.15
CA VAL A 29 4.90 -4.16 -1.06
C VAL A 29 5.45 -2.77 -0.79
N LEU A 30 6.47 -2.38 -1.56
CA LEU A 30 7.03 -1.04 -1.49
C LEU A 30 5.94 0.00 -1.75
N LEU A 31 5.77 0.93 -0.81
CA LEU A 31 4.98 2.13 -1.04
C LEU A 31 5.71 2.92 -2.13
N LYS A 32 5.00 3.20 -3.23
CA LYS A 32 5.53 3.99 -4.34
C LYS A 32 4.81 5.33 -4.30
N PRO A 33 5.44 6.39 -3.78
CA PRO A 33 4.81 7.70 -3.70
C PRO A 33 4.30 8.15 -5.07
N VAL A 34 3.12 8.75 -5.10
CA VAL A 34 2.49 9.23 -6.33
C VAL A 34 2.17 10.72 -6.17
N LEU A 35 2.45 11.51 -7.19
CA LEU A 35 2.09 12.92 -7.26
C LEU A 35 1.35 13.23 -8.56
N THR A 36 0.55 14.28 -8.55
CA THR A 36 -0.12 14.78 -9.75
C THR A 36 0.79 15.74 -10.50
N LYS A 37 1.03 15.50 -11.79
CA LYS A 37 1.68 16.48 -12.67
C LYS A 37 0.83 17.76 -12.78
N PRO A 38 1.41 18.88 -13.22
CA PRO A 38 0.64 20.07 -13.60
C PRO A 38 -0.44 19.78 -14.66
N THR A 39 -0.25 18.74 -15.46
CA THR A 39 -1.19 18.27 -16.49
C THR A 39 -2.35 17.41 -15.94
N GLY A 40 -2.37 17.12 -14.63
CA GLY A 40 -3.39 16.28 -13.98
C GLY A 40 -3.08 14.77 -14.00
N GLU A 41 -1.98 14.35 -14.61
CA GLU A 41 -1.62 12.93 -14.68
C GLU A 41 -0.82 12.46 -13.43
N PRO A 42 -1.18 11.33 -12.80
CA PRO A 42 -0.43 10.79 -11.68
C PRO A 42 0.91 10.21 -12.14
N ILE A 43 1.98 10.52 -11.42
CA ILE A 43 3.33 9.99 -11.63
C ILE A 43 3.89 9.38 -10.36
N ILE A 44 4.62 8.28 -10.51
CA ILE A 44 5.39 7.70 -9.41
C ILE A 44 6.65 8.53 -9.23
N VAL A 45 6.94 8.93 -7.99
CA VAL A 45 8.12 9.70 -7.63
C VAL A 45 8.98 8.95 -6.63
N GLY A 46 10.27 9.31 -6.56
CA GLY A 46 11.18 8.81 -5.53
C GLY A 46 10.83 9.38 -4.16
N TYR A 47 11.27 8.69 -3.10
CA TYR A 47 11.17 9.21 -1.74
C TYR A 47 12.03 10.47 -1.58
N THR A 48 11.45 11.49 -0.96
CA THR A 48 12.19 12.67 -0.47
C THR A 48 12.46 12.53 1.03
N ASP A 49 13.41 13.28 1.56
CA ASP A 49 13.70 13.29 3.00
C ASP A 49 12.48 13.73 3.83
N GLU A 50 11.71 14.68 3.30
CA GLU A 50 10.47 15.16 3.92
C GLU A 50 9.41 14.06 3.99
N MET A 51 9.21 13.33 2.89
CA MET A 51 8.34 12.16 2.85
C MET A 51 8.75 11.10 3.88
N ILE A 52 10.04 10.77 3.95
CA ILE A 52 10.55 9.76 4.90
C ILE A 52 10.26 10.18 6.34
N LYS A 53 10.44 11.46 6.66
CA LYS A 53 10.15 12.02 7.98
C LYS A 53 8.67 12.03 8.33
N ASN A 54 7.80 12.33 7.37
CA ASN A 54 6.38 12.60 7.60
C ASN A 54 5.49 11.35 7.43
N PHE A 55 5.88 10.39 6.59
CA PHE A 55 5.09 9.19 6.32
C PHE A 55 4.68 8.38 7.58
N PRO A 56 5.51 8.21 8.62
CA PRO A 56 5.07 7.51 9.84
C PRO A 56 3.80 8.11 10.46
N ASP A 57 3.77 9.44 10.58
CA ASP A 57 2.66 10.20 11.16
C ASP A 57 1.41 10.11 10.28
N VAL A 58 1.58 10.25 8.95
CA VAL A 58 0.49 10.16 7.97
C VAL A 58 -0.10 8.76 7.93
N LEU A 59 0.75 7.73 7.83
CA LEU A 59 0.31 6.33 7.80
C LEU A 59 -0.42 5.96 9.10
N LYS A 60 0.04 6.47 10.25
CA LYS A 60 -0.68 6.33 11.54
C LYS A 60 -2.05 7.02 11.49
N HIS A 61 -2.10 8.26 10.99
CA HIS A 61 -3.34 9.03 10.90
C HIS A 61 -4.42 8.33 10.05
N TYR A 62 -4.02 7.77 8.91
CA TYR A 62 -4.92 7.02 8.03
C TYR A 62 -5.12 5.55 8.43
N ASN A 63 -4.59 5.13 9.60
CA ASN A 63 -4.62 3.76 10.09
C ASN A 63 -4.10 2.72 9.07
N VAL A 64 -3.00 3.07 8.38
CA VAL A 64 -2.33 2.21 7.42
C VAL A 64 -1.27 1.40 8.12
N GLU A 65 -1.46 0.08 8.14
CA GLU A 65 -0.40 -0.84 8.54
C GLU A 65 0.80 -0.72 7.59
N TYR A 66 1.96 -0.39 8.14
CA TYR A 66 3.21 -0.32 7.40
C TYR A 66 4.36 -1.04 8.09
N LYS A 67 5.40 -1.35 7.31
CA LYS A 67 6.70 -1.83 7.77
C LYS A 67 7.79 -0.99 7.13
N ILE A 68 8.99 -1.02 7.67
CA ILE A 68 10.17 -0.38 7.06
C ILE A 68 11.14 -1.50 6.66
N ASN A 69 11.68 -1.45 5.45
CA ASN A 69 12.69 -2.41 5.00
C ASN A 69 14.10 -1.97 5.43
N ASP A 70 15.11 -2.81 5.17
CA ASP A 70 16.50 -2.53 5.55
C ASP A 70 17.09 -1.29 4.87
N SER A 71 16.47 -0.81 3.78
CA SER A 71 16.85 0.42 3.06
C SER A 71 16.14 1.67 3.59
N GLY A 72 15.33 1.56 4.65
CA GLY A 72 14.57 2.68 5.21
C GLY A 72 13.31 3.05 4.42
N HIS A 73 12.91 2.24 3.44
CA HIS A 73 11.69 2.48 2.66
C HIS A 73 10.46 1.85 3.31
N PHE A 74 9.31 2.51 3.11
CA PHE A 74 8.05 2.07 3.66
C PHE A 74 7.42 0.98 2.80
N LEU A 75 6.94 -0.07 3.46
CA LEU A 75 6.18 -1.16 2.88
C LEU A 75 4.75 -1.09 3.40
N ILE A 76 3.76 -1.14 2.52
CA ILE A 76 2.33 -1.15 2.85
C ILE A 76 1.69 -2.46 2.38
N LYS A 77 0.50 -2.79 2.88
CA LYS A 77 -0.25 -3.96 2.42
C LYS A 77 -0.53 -3.88 0.91
N ALA A 78 -0.34 -4.98 0.19
CA ALA A 78 -0.48 -5.04 -1.27
C ALA A 78 -1.89 -4.67 -1.78
N LYS A 79 -2.92 -4.80 -0.93
CA LYS A 79 -4.28 -4.35 -1.21
C LYS A 79 -4.38 -2.85 -1.53
N TYR A 80 -3.50 -2.02 -0.95
CA TYR A 80 -3.50 -0.57 -1.17
C TYR A 80 -2.69 -0.15 -2.41
N MET A 81 -1.85 -1.03 -2.96
CA MET A 81 -0.94 -0.70 -4.07
C MET A 81 -1.66 -0.24 -5.34
N ARG A 82 -2.88 -0.72 -5.56
CA ARG A 82 -3.66 -0.43 -6.77
C ARG A 82 -4.54 0.80 -6.63
N ASP A 83 -4.74 1.28 -5.40
CA ASP A 83 -5.56 2.44 -5.12
C ASP A 83 -4.71 3.71 -5.28
N ARG A 84 -4.64 4.21 -6.50
CA ARG A 84 -3.76 5.35 -6.83
C ARG A 84 -4.18 6.62 -6.11
N ASP A 85 -5.48 6.85 -5.96
CA ASP A 85 -6.01 8.06 -5.31
C ASP A 85 -5.68 8.04 -3.83
N TYR A 86 -5.73 6.85 -3.20
CA TYR A 86 -5.31 6.69 -1.82
C TYR A 86 -3.81 6.96 -1.62
N ILE A 87 -2.96 6.39 -2.48
CA ILE A 87 -1.51 6.60 -2.42
C ILE A 87 -1.15 8.06 -2.71
N LEU A 88 -1.83 8.69 -3.65
CA LEU A 88 -1.69 10.11 -3.95
C LEU A 88 -2.05 10.95 -2.72
N SER A 89 -3.20 10.71 -2.10
CA SER A 89 -3.67 11.44 -0.92
C SER A 89 -2.66 11.37 0.24
N ILE A 90 -2.14 10.17 0.53
CA ILE A 90 -1.11 9.97 1.56
C ILE A 90 0.18 10.70 1.20
N THR A 91 0.58 10.67 -0.08
CA THR A 91 1.82 11.32 -0.56
C THR A 91 1.72 12.84 -0.50
N GLU A 92 0.62 13.42 -0.95
CA GLU A 92 0.36 14.86 -0.89
C GLU A 92 0.29 15.34 0.56
N CYS A 93 -0.40 14.60 1.42
CA CYS A 93 -0.49 14.90 2.85
C CYS A 93 0.90 14.89 3.53
N ALA A 94 1.77 13.94 3.16
CA ALA A 94 3.13 13.87 3.69
C ALA A 94 4.03 15.05 3.26
N LEU A 95 3.68 15.77 2.19
CA LEU A 95 4.38 16.96 1.71
C LEU A 95 3.72 18.27 2.13
N ASP A 96 2.45 18.24 2.55
CA ASP A 96 1.72 19.44 2.98
C ASP A 96 2.05 19.76 4.45
N SER A 97 2.84 20.81 4.65
CA SER A 97 3.27 21.27 5.97
C SER A 97 2.13 21.68 6.90
N ASN A 98 1.04 22.23 6.35
CA ASN A 98 -0.13 22.61 7.14
C ASN A 98 -0.90 21.37 7.60
N MET A 99 -1.11 20.39 6.71
CA MET A 99 -1.74 19.12 7.10
C MET A 99 -0.91 18.37 8.13
N MET A 100 0.41 18.33 7.95
CA MET A 100 1.31 17.68 8.91
C MET A 100 1.27 18.31 10.30
N HIS A 101 1.10 19.64 10.38
CA HIS A 101 0.92 20.33 11.65
C HIS A 101 -0.36 19.88 12.37
N GLU A 102 -1.47 19.76 11.63
CA GLU A 102 -2.74 19.29 12.21
C GLU A 102 -2.69 17.81 12.61
N ILE A 103 -2.09 16.94 11.78
CA ILE A 103 -1.91 15.51 12.10
C ILE A 103 -1.13 15.33 13.40
N ARG A 104 -0.05 16.09 13.60
CA ARG A 104 0.78 15.99 14.81
C ARG A 104 0.12 16.52 16.08
N LYS A 105 -0.86 17.41 15.97
CA LYS A 105 -1.67 17.84 17.11
C LYS A 105 -2.68 16.76 17.55
N LEU A 106 -3.15 15.96 16.59
CA LEU A 106 -4.17 14.94 16.81
C LEU A 106 -3.59 13.59 17.27
N ASN A 107 -2.30 13.36 17.01
CA ASN A 107 -1.58 12.11 17.28
C ASN A 107 -0.83 12.08 18.61
#